data_AF-C4LAD4-F1
#
_entry.id   AF-C4LAD4-F1
#
_cell.length_a   1.000
_cell.length_b   1.000
_cell.length_c   1.000
_cell.angle_alpha   90.00
_cell.angle_beta   90.00
_cell.angle_gamma   90.00
#
_symmetry.space_group_name_H-M   'P 1'
#
loop_
_entity.id
_entity.type
_entity.pdbx_description
1 polymer ?
#
loop_
_entity_poly.entity_id
_entity_poly.type
_entity_poly.pdbx_seq_one_letter_code
_entity_poly.pdbx_strand_id
1 'polypeptide(L)'
;MTNFNKASGFITLTVVLIIVLLITALTLMTGKMLMGEQRTASNTMRYHEAKNAAQYGLDLAAAQLMGNIDNRSAISSASATSPYYQVTFGTQINIPLGSRTIPVIPVQSIGSSGYSASTANAESQVTLREAFVAIPSISGTPAAPITVAAGSAIGGNLTVVANPNGGGPGVPLSVWSKVDITLADVGGSFVSCGLQEYTNANKDCTTYAYTDKTKIGTDVVKKDSNFPPNLLAYVFSGVQNMAELINDTKIMYPGDYKNRIGDGVISDSETVCNKLISAAQNASGRYIIKGGCDLKQAGVIGSLSHPVQLVIWDGDLSFNSNTEVWGLIFAYSEDATATYSVKLVGTPVLHGIFVSNYQTQFNGAGNFNIVYDPAVVTNMNNLSQPITAIVPGSWHDW
;
A
#
# COMPACT_ATOMS: atom_id res chain seq x y z
N MET A 1 -29.62 100.50 42.29
CA MET A 1 -30.08 99.09 42.28
C MET A 1 -29.98 98.58 40.86
N THR A 2 -29.16 97.57 40.60
CA THR A 2 -29.44 96.47 39.64
C THR A 2 -28.26 95.50 39.67
N ASN A 3 -28.48 94.36 40.32
CA ASN A 3 -27.60 93.20 40.36
C ASN A 3 -27.46 92.60 38.95
N PHE A 4 -26.26 92.58 38.40
CA PHE A 4 -25.88 91.68 37.32
C PHE A 4 -24.66 90.87 37.77
N ASN A 5 -24.70 89.55 37.52
CA ASN A 5 -23.64 88.51 37.71
C ASN A 5 -23.94 87.35 38.69
N LYS A 6 -25.18 86.86 38.78
CA LYS A 6 -25.45 85.52 39.38
C LYS A 6 -25.89 84.43 38.39
N ALA A 7 -26.22 84.77 37.15
CA ALA A 7 -26.77 83.81 36.17
C ALA A 7 -25.71 83.06 35.32
N SER A 8 -24.47 83.57 35.17
CA SER A 8 -23.47 82.91 34.30
C SER A 8 -22.80 81.69 34.94
N GLY A 9 -22.69 81.63 36.27
CA GLY A 9 -22.02 80.53 36.98
C GLY A 9 -22.79 79.20 36.98
N PHE A 10 -24.13 79.25 36.94
CA PHE A 10 -24.96 78.03 36.90
C PHE A 10 -24.95 77.40 35.50
N ILE A 11 -25.02 78.23 34.45
CA ILE A 11 -25.01 77.76 33.05
C ILE A 11 -23.66 77.10 32.71
N THR A 12 -22.54 77.71 33.11
CA THR A 12 -21.21 77.14 32.88
C THR A 12 -21.02 75.81 33.62
N LEU A 13 -21.49 75.69 34.87
CA LEU A 13 -21.44 74.44 35.61
C LEU A 13 -22.30 73.34 34.97
N THR A 14 -23.50 73.68 34.49
CA THR A 14 -24.40 72.72 33.85
C THR A 14 -23.82 72.21 32.52
N VAL A 15 -23.25 73.11 31.71
CA VAL A 15 -22.60 72.76 30.43
C VAL A 15 -21.36 71.89 30.67
N VAL A 16 -20.51 72.24 31.64
CA VAL A 16 -19.34 71.42 32.02
C VAL A 16 -19.79 70.03 32.49
N LEU A 17 -20.84 69.95 33.31
CA LEU A 17 -21.35 68.68 33.82
C LEU A 17 -21.90 67.80 32.70
N ILE A 18 -22.65 68.36 31.75
CA ILE A 18 -23.13 67.63 30.56
C ILE A 18 -21.96 67.15 29.71
N ILE A 19 -20.94 68.00 29.48
CA ILE A 19 -19.75 67.62 28.69
C ILE A 19 -18.98 66.48 29.38
N VAL A 20 -18.78 66.55 30.69
CA VAL A 20 -18.13 65.47 31.46
C VAL A 20 -18.94 64.18 31.37
N LEU A 21 -20.27 64.27 31.44
CA LEU A 21 -21.17 63.11 31.30
C LEU A 21 -21.10 62.49 29.90
N LEU A 22 -21.00 63.32 28.85
CA LEU A 22 -20.82 62.84 27.47
C LEU A 22 -19.45 62.20 27.24
N ILE A 23 -18.37 62.82 27.74
CA ILE A 23 -17.00 62.26 27.63
C ILE A 23 -16.90 60.94 28.40
N THR A 24 -17.45 60.86 29.60
CA THR A 24 -17.47 59.61 30.37
C THR A 24 -18.30 58.51 29.71
N ALA A 25 -19.42 58.84 29.08
CA ALA A 25 -20.18 57.88 28.29
C ALA A 25 -19.38 57.35 27.09
N LEU A 26 -18.68 58.25 26.38
CA LEU A 26 -17.83 57.88 25.24
C LEU A 26 -16.67 56.97 25.66
N THR A 27 -15.96 57.30 26.74
CA THR A 27 -14.84 56.47 27.22
C THR A 27 -15.31 55.09 27.68
N LEU A 28 -16.49 54.99 28.32
CA LEU A 28 -17.09 53.71 28.69
C LEU A 28 -17.46 52.86 27.46
N MET A 29 -17.99 53.47 26.39
CA MET A 29 -18.30 52.74 25.15
C MET A 29 -17.03 52.24 24.46
N THR A 30 -16.00 53.08 24.34
CA THR A 30 -14.71 52.67 23.76
C THR A 30 -14.06 51.55 24.56
N GLY A 31 -14.10 51.62 25.89
CA GLY A 31 -13.61 50.55 26.75
C GLY A 31 -14.34 49.22 26.55
N LYS A 32 -15.68 49.25 26.40
CA LYS A 32 -16.47 48.05 26.09
C LYS A 32 -16.14 47.48 24.70
N MET A 33 -15.98 48.33 23.69
CA MET A 33 -15.64 47.92 22.34
C MET A 33 -14.26 47.24 22.30
N LEU A 34 -13.25 47.86 22.93
CA LEU A 34 -11.88 47.32 22.99
C LEU A 34 -11.84 45.97 23.71
N MET A 35 -12.57 45.82 24.82
CA MET A 35 -12.70 44.52 25.50
C MET A 35 -13.36 43.46 24.61
N GLY A 36 -14.34 43.85 23.79
CA GLY A 36 -14.96 42.98 22.80
C GLY A 36 -13.95 42.49 21.76
N GLU A 37 -13.21 43.41 21.15
CA GLU A 37 -12.17 43.08 20.17
C GLU A 37 -11.06 42.20 20.77
N GLN A 38 -10.60 42.51 21.97
CA GLN A 38 -9.56 41.72 22.64
C GLN A 38 -10.04 40.29 22.95
N ARG A 39 -11.31 40.12 23.36
CA ARG A 39 -11.90 38.78 23.57
C ARG A 39 -12.04 38.01 22.27
N THR A 40 -12.53 38.65 21.20
CA THR A 40 -12.64 38.00 19.88
C THR A 40 -11.28 37.62 19.32
N ALA A 41 -10.28 38.50 19.43
CA ALA A 41 -8.91 38.23 19.01
C ALA A 41 -8.30 37.06 19.80
N SER A 42 -8.47 37.05 21.13
CA SER A 42 -8.00 35.94 21.99
C SER A 42 -8.66 34.62 21.62
N ASN A 43 -9.99 34.60 21.44
CA ASN A 43 -10.73 33.40 21.03
C ASN A 43 -10.29 32.89 19.65
N THR A 44 -10.01 33.80 18.71
CA THR A 44 -9.54 33.45 17.38
C THR A 44 -8.16 32.79 17.43
N MET A 45 -7.23 33.32 18.23
CA MET A 45 -5.91 32.72 18.41
C MET A 45 -5.98 31.33 19.05
N ARG A 46 -6.81 31.18 20.09
CA ARG A 46 -7.06 29.89 20.75
C ARG A 46 -7.66 28.85 19.80
N TYR A 47 -8.59 29.29 18.94
CA TYR A 47 -9.15 28.44 17.89
C TYR A 47 -8.06 27.99 16.89
N HIS A 48 -7.19 28.89 16.43
CA HIS A 48 -6.10 28.53 15.53
C HIS A 48 -5.09 27.58 16.18
N GLU A 49 -4.76 27.77 17.46
CA GLU A 49 -3.89 26.87 18.21
C GLU A 49 -4.51 25.47 18.31
N ALA A 50 -5.77 25.38 18.72
CA ALA A 50 -6.50 24.12 18.80
C ALA A 50 -6.60 23.43 17.44
N LYS A 51 -6.85 24.17 16.36
CA LYS A 51 -6.90 23.63 14.99
C LYS A 51 -5.55 23.06 14.55
N ASN A 52 -4.46 23.79 14.79
CA ASN A 52 -3.11 23.32 14.44
C ASN A 52 -2.73 22.07 15.25
N ALA A 53 -3.11 22.02 16.52
CA ALA A 53 -2.90 20.84 17.37
C ALA A 53 -3.69 19.63 16.86
N ALA A 54 -4.95 19.82 16.47
CA ALA A 54 -5.76 18.76 15.88
C ALA A 54 -5.12 18.22 14.59
N GLN A 55 -4.65 19.10 13.71
CA GLN A 55 -3.98 18.73 12.46
C GLN A 55 -2.70 17.92 12.73
N TYR A 56 -1.87 18.37 13.67
CA TYR A 56 -0.68 17.63 14.08
C TYR A 56 -1.01 16.20 14.57
N GLY A 57 -2.11 16.04 15.30
CA GLY A 57 -2.60 14.72 15.70
C GLY A 57 -3.02 13.85 14.51
N LEU A 58 -3.68 14.41 13.48
CA LEU A 58 -4.02 13.69 12.25
C LEU A 58 -2.75 13.25 11.50
N ASP A 59 -1.74 14.11 11.41
CA ASP A 59 -0.48 13.79 10.74
C ASP A 59 0.25 12.62 11.45
N LEU A 60 0.23 12.58 12.79
CA LEU A 60 0.75 11.46 13.57
C LEU A 60 -0.07 10.18 13.36
N ALA A 61 -1.39 10.30 13.28
CA ALA A 61 -2.27 9.16 13.00
C ALA A 61 -1.99 8.58 11.61
N ALA A 62 -1.80 9.44 10.60
CA ALA A 62 -1.40 9.06 9.26
C ALA A 62 -0.07 8.29 9.29
N ALA A 63 0.95 8.82 9.97
CA ALA A 63 2.25 8.17 10.11
C ALA A 63 2.14 6.79 10.80
N GLN A 64 1.30 6.66 11.84
CA GLN A 64 1.06 5.39 12.52
C GLN A 64 0.43 4.36 11.59
N LEU A 65 -0.61 4.76 10.84
CA LEU A 65 -1.31 3.90 9.88
C LEU A 65 -0.44 3.56 8.65
N MET A 66 0.47 4.44 8.24
CA MET A 66 1.45 4.15 7.19
C MET A 66 2.46 3.09 7.64
N GLY A 67 2.88 3.08 8.91
CA GLY A 67 3.80 2.06 9.43
C GLY A 67 3.14 0.70 9.64
N ASN A 68 1.93 0.69 10.18
CA ASN A 68 1.10 -0.50 10.31
C ASN A 68 -0.37 -0.11 10.40
N ILE A 69 -1.17 -0.48 9.40
CA ILE A 69 -2.59 -0.15 9.32
C ILE A 69 -3.42 -0.72 10.50
N ASP A 70 -2.98 -1.85 11.07
CA ASP A 70 -3.65 -2.49 12.20
C ASP A 70 -3.33 -1.80 13.53
N ASN A 71 -2.27 -1.00 13.58
CA ASN A 71 -1.94 -0.21 14.76
C ASN A 71 -2.87 0.99 14.89
N ARG A 72 -4.02 0.75 15.54
CA ARG A 72 -5.07 1.74 15.82
C ARG A 72 -5.09 2.19 17.28
N SER A 73 -3.93 2.14 17.93
CA SER A 73 -3.77 2.59 19.32
C SER A 73 -3.98 4.10 19.40
N ALA A 74 -4.80 4.56 20.34
CA ALA A 74 -5.05 5.99 20.53
C ALA A 74 -3.75 6.77 20.78
N ILE A 75 -3.67 7.99 20.22
CA ILE A 75 -2.49 8.85 20.33
C ILE A 75 -2.90 10.10 21.10
N SER A 76 -2.13 10.50 22.12
CA SER A 76 -2.40 11.73 22.85
C SER A 76 -1.11 12.42 23.24
N SER A 77 -1.09 13.76 23.16
CA SER A 77 -0.02 14.57 23.74
C SER A 77 0.02 14.41 25.26
N ALA A 78 1.21 14.39 25.85
CA ALA A 78 1.37 14.47 27.30
C ALA A 78 0.82 15.80 27.83
N SER A 79 0.29 15.81 29.06
CA SER A 79 -0.33 16.98 29.70
C SER A 79 0.58 18.20 29.85
N ALA A 80 1.91 18.05 29.69
CA ALA A 80 2.89 19.12 29.85
C ALA A 80 3.58 19.56 28.53
N THR A 81 3.18 19.02 27.37
CA THR A 81 3.84 19.32 26.09
C THR A 81 2.82 19.72 25.03
N SER A 82 2.77 21.02 24.73
CA SER A 82 2.02 21.56 23.59
C SER A 82 2.71 21.15 22.27
N PRO A 83 1.99 20.89 21.16
CA PRO A 83 0.54 21.03 20.98
C PRO A 83 -0.29 19.94 21.68
N TYR A 84 -1.49 20.31 22.15
CA TYR A 84 -2.39 19.42 22.88
C TYR A 84 -3.42 18.76 21.95
N TYR A 85 -3.35 17.45 21.80
CA TYR A 85 -4.22 16.68 20.91
C TYR A 85 -4.61 15.31 21.49
N GLN A 86 -5.75 14.80 21.05
CA GLN A 86 -6.23 13.45 21.29
C GLN A 86 -6.76 12.84 20.00
N VAL A 87 -6.17 11.72 19.57
CA VAL A 87 -6.52 10.98 18.36
C VAL A 87 -7.23 9.69 18.72
N THR A 88 -8.36 9.46 18.07
CA THR A 88 -9.13 8.23 18.16
C THR A 88 -9.35 7.65 16.76
N PHE A 89 -9.10 6.35 16.63
CA PHE A 89 -9.39 5.59 15.41
C PHE A 89 -10.81 5.02 15.52
N GLY A 90 -11.65 5.32 14.53
CA GLY A 90 -12.99 4.75 14.43
C GLY A 90 -12.97 3.32 13.88
N THR A 91 -14.15 2.70 13.84
CA THR A 91 -14.32 1.35 13.30
C THR A 91 -14.05 1.34 11.79
N GLN A 92 -13.31 0.35 11.32
CA GLN A 92 -13.08 0.15 9.88
C GLN A 92 -14.39 -0.05 9.14
N ILE A 93 -14.53 0.64 8.01
CA ILE A 93 -15.65 0.56 7.08
C ILE A 93 -15.13 -0.08 5.80
N ASN A 94 -15.76 -1.15 5.33
CA ASN A 94 -15.39 -1.80 4.09
C ASN A 94 -16.26 -1.27 2.96
N ILE A 95 -15.69 -0.50 2.02
CA ILE A 95 -16.41 0.07 0.88
C ILE A 95 -16.32 -0.90 -0.30
N PRO A 96 -17.44 -1.38 -0.86
CA PRO A 96 -17.41 -2.21 -2.06
C PRO A 96 -17.07 -1.37 -3.29
N LEU A 97 -16.05 -1.79 -4.04
CA LEU A 97 -15.61 -1.21 -5.31
C LEU A 97 -15.53 -2.34 -6.34
N GLY A 98 -16.62 -2.51 -7.10
CA GLY A 98 -16.78 -3.65 -8.00
C GLY A 98 -16.87 -4.96 -7.23
N SER A 99 -15.97 -5.92 -7.52
CA SER A 99 -15.86 -7.21 -6.83
C SER A 99 -15.04 -7.17 -5.53
N ARG A 100 -14.53 -5.99 -5.14
CA ARG A 100 -13.59 -5.85 -4.01
C ARG A 100 -14.18 -5.00 -2.91
N THR A 101 -13.63 -5.12 -1.70
CA THR A 101 -13.90 -4.23 -0.59
C THR A 101 -12.62 -3.51 -0.17
N ILE A 102 -12.66 -2.19 -0.06
CA ILE A 102 -11.53 -1.39 0.40
C ILE A 102 -11.76 -0.99 1.86
N PRO A 103 -10.82 -1.27 2.77
CA PRO A 103 -10.91 -0.85 4.16
C PRO A 103 -10.63 0.64 4.29
N VAL A 104 -11.59 1.37 4.87
CA VAL A 104 -11.50 2.79 5.21
C VAL A 104 -11.53 2.94 6.72
N ILE A 105 -10.58 3.68 7.26
CA ILE A 105 -10.40 3.94 8.68
C ILE A 105 -10.67 5.42 8.93
N PRO A 106 -11.82 5.77 9.52
CA PRO A 106 -12.06 7.13 9.97
C PRO A 106 -11.19 7.43 11.18
N VAL A 107 -10.51 8.57 11.16
CA VAL A 107 -9.68 9.07 12.24
C VAL A 107 -10.25 10.40 12.70
N GLN A 108 -10.34 10.56 14.02
CA GLN A 108 -10.72 11.83 14.64
C GLN A 108 -9.56 12.34 15.48
N SER A 109 -9.21 13.60 15.32
CA SER A 109 -8.27 14.31 16.18
C SER A 109 -8.96 15.50 16.83
N ILE A 110 -8.90 15.59 18.16
CA ILE A 110 -9.39 16.73 18.94
C ILE A 110 -8.17 17.51 19.39
N GLY A 111 -8.03 18.75 18.91
CA GLY A 111 -7.02 19.69 19.38
C GLY A 111 -7.59 20.63 20.42
N SER A 112 -6.78 20.98 21.42
CA SER A 112 -7.18 21.87 22.51
C SER A 112 -6.17 23.01 22.68
N SER A 113 -6.64 24.19 23.06
CA SER A 113 -5.78 25.31 23.49
C SER A 113 -5.78 25.44 25.02
N GLY A 114 -4.70 25.98 25.59
CA GLY A 114 -4.57 26.24 27.03
C GLY A 114 -3.46 25.41 27.68
N TYR A 115 -3.79 24.62 28.71
CA TYR A 115 -2.79 23.96 29.57
C TYR A 115 -2.89 22.42 29.61
N SER A 116 -3.75 21.82 28.78
CA SER A 116 -3.98 20.38 28.87
C SER A 116 -4.51 19.79 27.58
N ALA A 117 -4.14 18.53 27.33
CA ALA A 117 -4.79 17.65 26.38
C ALA A 117 -6.19 17.20 26.82
N SER A 118 -6.56 17.42 28.07
CA SER A 118 -7.89 17.10 28.58
C SER A 118 -8.93 18.07 28.05
N THR A 119 -9.96 17.53 27.42
CA THR A 119 -11.12 18.29 26.95
C THR A 119 -11.89 18.98 28.09
N ALA A 120 -11.78 18.50 29.33
CA ALA A 120 -12.48 19.11 30.45
C ALA A 120 -11.96 20.51 30.83
N ASN A 121 -10.70 20.81 30.54
CA ASN A 121 -10.02 22.05 30.95
C ASN A 121 -9.53 22.88 29.75
N ALA A 122 -9.97 22.55 28.55
CA ALA A 122 -9.56 23.25 27.35
C ALA A 122 -10.23 24.64 27.25
N GLU A 123 -9.47 25.65 26.85
CA GLU A 123 -10.01 26.99 26.63
C GLU A 123 -10.71 27.12 25.27
N SER A 124 -10.29 26.29 24.30
CA SER A 124 -10.90 26.11 22.99
C SER A 124 -10.67 24.67 22.54
N GLN A 125 -11.60 24.12 21.77
CA GLN A 125 -11.48 22.80 21.15
C GLN A 125 -11.85 22.87 19.69
N VAL A 126 -11.12 22.11 18.88
CA VAL A 126 -11.43 21.90 17.47
C VAL A 126 -11.37 20.40 17.21
N THR A 127 -12.41 19.86 16.60
CA THR A 127 -12.44 18.46 16.19
C THR A 127 -12.26 18.39 14.69
N LEU A 128 -11.20 17.70 14.25
CA LEU A 128 -10.98 17.37 12.85
C LEU A 128 -11.22 15.88 12.64
N ARG A 129 -11.82 15.54 11.50
CA ARG A 129 -11.99 14.16 11.05
C ARG A 129 -11.44 14.00 9.65
N GLU A 130 -10.79 12.88 9.42
CA GLU A 130 -10.23 12.50 8.13
C GLU A 130 -10.30 10.98 7.99
N ALA A 131 -10.53 10.49 6.78
CA ALA A 131 -10.57 9.05 6.52
C ALA A 131 -9.32 8.62 5.77
N PHE A 132 -8.73 7.51 6.22
CA PHE A 132 -7.59 6.88 5.58
C PHE A 132 -8.02 5.59 4.92
N VAL A 133 -7.39 5.26 3.79
CA VAL A 133 -7.67 4.05 3.02
C VAL A 133 -6.42 3.21 2.92
N ALA A 134 -6.56 1.90 3.13
CA ALA A 134 -5.48 0.95 2.91
C ALA A 134 -5.67 0.26 1.55
N ILE A 135 -4.81 0.60 0.60
CA ILE A 135 -4.78 -0.05 -0.70
C ILE A 135 -3.80 -1.23 -0.62
N PRO A 136 -4.26 -2.48 -0.77
CA PRO A 136 -3.37 -3.64 -0.74
C PRO A 136 -2.33 -3.53 -1.86
N SER A 137 -1.13 -4.02 -1.62
CA SER A 137 -0.02 -3.95 -2.59
C SER A 137 -0.26 -4.73 -3.88
N ILE A 138 -1.16 -5.72 -3.83
CA ILE A 138 -1.60 -6.52 -4.97
C ILE A 138 -3.13 -6.50 -5.05
N SER A 139 -3.67 -6.38 -6.26
CA SER A 139 -5.12 -6.26 -6.50
C SER A 139 -5.76 -7.46 -7.15
N GLY A 140 -5.04 -8.08 -8.07
CA GLY A 140 -5.46 -9.25 -8.82
C GLY A 140 -4.46 -10.35 -8.51
N THR A 141 -4.88 -11.33 -7.74
CA THR A 141 -4.17 -12.60 -7.65
C THR A 141 -4.55 -13.36 -8.92
N PRO A 142 -3.61 -13.61 -9.84
CA PRO A 142 -3.96 -14.29 -11.08
C PRO A 142 -4.65 -15.63 -10.81
N ALA A 143 -5.63 -15.95 -11.65
CA ALA A 143 -6.45 -17.15 -11.50
C ALA A 143 -5.61 -18.44 -11.65
N ALA A 144 -4.46 -18.36 -12.31
CA ALA A 144 -3.52 -19.44 -12.54
C ALA A 144 -2.16 -19.14 -11.88
N PRO A 145 -1.42 -20.16 -11.42
CA PRO A 145 -0.04 -20.02 -10.95
C PRO A 145 0.91 -19.53 -12.03
N ILE A 146 0.60 -19.73 -13.32
CA ILE A 146 1.32 -19.12 -14.43
C ILE A 146 0.39 -18.18 -15.18
N THR A 147 0.79 -16.91 -15.31
CA THR A 147 0.08 -15.91 -16.10
C THR A 147 1.02 -15.22 -17.08
N VAL A 148 0.75 -15.31 -18.39
CA VAL A 148 1.68 -14.83 -19.43
C VAL A 148 0.96 -13.98 -20.48
N ALA A 149 1.45 -12.75 -20.74
CA ALA A 149 0.83 -11.84 -21.71
C ALA A 149 1.40 -11.92 -23.13
N ALA A 150 2.65 -12.35 -23.31
CA ALA A 150 3.30 -12.33 -24.61
C ALA A 150 4.23 -13.52 -24.82
N GLY A 151 4.29 -13.97 -26.08
CA GLY A 151 5.13 -15.09 -26.50
C GLY A 151 4.61 -16.45 -26.04
N SER A 152 4.95 -17.47 -26.82
CA SER A 152 4.43 -18.82 -26.66
C SER A 152 5.44 -19.77 -26.00
N ALA A 153 6.23 -19.30 -25.03
CA ALA A 153 7.15 -20.20 -24.30
C ALA A 153 6.73 -20.36 -22.83
N ILE A 154 5.80 -21.28 -22.60
CA ILE A 154 5.63 -21.95 -21.30
C ILE A 154 6.41 -23.29 -21.31
N GLY A 155 7.11 -23.57 -22.41
CA GLY A 155 7.92 -24.76 -22.61
C GLY A 155 9.23 -24.74 -21.83
N GLY A 156 9.90 -25.89 -21.84
CA GLY A 156 11.09 -26.15 -21.04
C GLY A 156 10.84 -27.27 -20.02
N ASN A 157 11.55 -27.23 -18.90
CA ASN A 157 11.38 -28.21 -17.82
C ASN A 157 10.62 -27.56 -16.67
N LEU A 158 9.29 -27.73 -16.67
CA LEU A 158 8.39 -27.04 -15.75
C LEU A 158 7.33 -28.01 -15.22
N THR A 159 7.20 -28.11 -13.90
CA THR A 159 6.07 -28.79 -13.25
C THR A 159 5.17 -27.75 -12.61
N VAL A 160 3.88 -27.78 -12.92
CA VAL A 160 2.92 -26.78 -12.44
C VAL A 160 1.81 -27.46 -11.66
N VAL A 161 1.72 -27.14 -10.37
CA VAL A 161 0.57 -27.56 -9.56
C VAL A 161 -0.51 -26.52 -9.73
N ALA A 162 -1.62 -26.91 -10.35
CA ALA A 162 -2.72 -26.03 -10.72
C ALA A 162 -3.40 -25.40 -9.50
N ASN A 163 -3.92 -24.19 -9.66
CA ASN A 163 -4.90 -23.64 -8.73
C ASN A 163 -6.19 -24.46 -8.87
N PRO A 164 -6.63 -25.22 -7.84
CA PRO A 164 -7.78 -26.11 -7.96
C PRO A 164 -9.10 -25.40 -8.21
N ASN A 165 -9.16 -24.08 -7.99
CA ASN A 165 -10.36 -23.26 -8.17
C ASN A 165 -10.15 -22.10 -9.15
N GLY A 166 -9.11 -22.15 -10.01
CA GLY A 166 -8.76 -21.03 -10.88
C GLY A 166 -9.82 -20.69 -11.93
N GLY A 167 -10.52 -21.70 -12.46
CA GLY A 167 -11.66 -21.49 -13.37
C GLY A 167 -13.01 -21.39 -12.68
N GLY A 168 -13.04 -21.30 -11.35
CA GLY A 168 -14.23 -21.47 -10.51
C GLY A 168 -14.13 -22.72 -9.61
N PRO A 169 -15.10 -22.94 -8.69
CA PRO A 169 -15.04 -24.05 -7.74
C PRO A 169 -14.84 -25.41 -8.42
N GLY A 170 -13.74 -26.09 -8.10
CA GLY A 170 -13.40 -27.41 -8.66
C GLY A 170 -12.89 -27.41 -10.11
N VAL A 171 -12.62 -26.24 -10.69
CA VAL A 171 -12.06 -26.12 -12.04
C VAL A 171 -10.58 -25.73 -11.94
N PRO A 172 -9.65 -26.69 -12.06
CA PRO A 172 -8.24 -26.42 -11.91
C PRO A 172 -7.72 -25.56 -13.07
N LEU A 173 -6.84 -24.61 -12.76
CA LEU A 173 -6.16 -23.77 -13.75
C LEU A 173 -4.67 -23.72 -13.45
N SER A 174 -3.83 -24.15 -14.38
CA SER A 174 -2.37 -24.11 -14.29
C SER A 174 -1.79 -22.92 -15.04
N VAL A 175 -2.39 -22.54 -16.16
CA VAL A 175 -1.92 -21.49 -17.04
C VAL A 175 -3.07 -20.59 -17.48
N TRP A 176 -2.82 -19.29 -17.43
CA TRP A 176 -3.68 -18.27 -18.04
C TRP A 176 -2.86 -17.40 -18.99
N SER A 177 -3.26 -17.37 -20.26
CA SER A 177 -2.48 -16.69 -21.31
C SER A 177 -3.33 -15.82 -22.22
N LYS A 178 -2.76 -14.66 -22.57
CA LYS A 178 -3.31 -13.73 -23.58
C LYS A 178 -3.19 -14.28 -24.99
N VAL A 179 -2.13 -15.06 -25.24
CA VAL A 179 -1.80 -15.59 -26.57
C VAL A 179 -2.25 -17.05 -26.68
N ASP A 180 -2.33 -17.56 -27.90
CA ASP A 180 -2.59 -18.98 -28.09
C ASP A 180 -1.40 -19.82 -27.59
N ILE A 181 -1.70 -21.02 -27.13
CA ILE A 181 -0.74 -22.01 -26.64
C ILE A 181 -1.00 -23.30 -27.42
N THR A 182 0.03 -23.76 -28.11
CA THR A 182 0.05 -24.98 -28.92
C THR A 182 0.94 -26.04 -28.27
N LEU A 183 0.88 -27.29 -28.74
CA LEU A 183 1.73 -28.36 -28.19
C LEU A 183 3.23 -28.08 -28.37
N ALA A 184 3.61 -27.29 -29.39
CA ALA A 184 5.00 -26.86 -29.57
C ALA A 184 5.47 -25.92 -28.44
N ASP A 185 4.53 -25.14 -27.89
CA ASP A 185 4.75 -24.16 -26.83
C ASP A 185 4.82 -24.81 -25.44
N VAL A 186 4.20 -25.99 -25.30
CA VAL A 186 4.23 -26.86 -24.11
C VAL A 186 5.29 -27.97 -24.29
N GLY A 187 6.27 -27.75 -25.16
CA GLY A 187 7.34 -28.70 -25.46
C GLY A 187 8.31 -28.90 -24.28
N GLY A 188 9.12 -29.95 -24.36
CA GLY A 188 10.09 -30.32 -23.32
C GLY A 188 9.48 -31.24 -22.26
N SER A 189 9.66 -30.88 -20.99
CA SER A 189 9.17 -31.62 -19.82
C SER A 189 8.07 -30.85 -19.07
N PHE A 190 7.36 -29.93 -19.74
CA PHE A 190 6.21 -29.27 -19.13
C PHE A 190 5.17 -30.32 -18.72
N VAL A 191 4.70 -30.23 -17.49
CA VAL A 191 3.63 -31.05 -16.96
C VAL A 191 2.83 -30.27 -15.91
N SER A 192 1.51 -30.45 -15.89
CA SER A 192 0.66 -29.89 -14.84
C SER A 192 -0.20 -30.96 -14.16
N CYS A 193 -0.49 -30.79 -12.87
CA CYS A 193 -1.41 -31.66 -12.14
C CYS A 193 -2.02 -30.96 -10.92
N GLY A 194 -2.88 -31.66 -10.18
CA GLY A 194 -3.40 -31.19 -8.90
C GLY A 194 -2.39 -31.38 -7.77
N LEU A 195 -2.64 -30.70 -6.65
CA LEU A 195 -1.74 -30.75 -5.48
C LEU A 195 -1.62 -32.16 -4.89
N GLN A 196 -2.71 -32.92 -4.89
CA GLN A 196 -2.74 -34.28 -4.35
C GLN A 196 -1.91 -35.24 -5.19
N GLU A 197 -2.00 -35.13 -6.51
CA GLU A 197 -1.20 -35.91 -7.45
C GLU A 197 0.29 -35.60 -7.29
N TYR A 198 0.63 -34.32 -7.21
CA TYR A 198 2.00 -33.85 -7.01
C TYR A 198 2.63 -34.39 -5.71
N THR A 199 1.91 -34.30 -4.59
CA THR A 199 2.45 -34.74 -3.28
C THR A 199 2.56 -36.26 -3.18
N ASN A 200 1.55 -37.00 -3.67
CA ASN A 200 1.55 -38.46 -3.60
C ASN A 200 2.59 -39.11 -4.51
N ALA A 201 2.91 -38.47 -5.64
CA ALA A 201 3.90 -38.96 -6.59
C ALA A 201 5.32 -38.42 -6.33
N ASN A 202 5.65 -38.04 -5.09
CA ASN A 202 6.98 -37.54 -4.71
C ASN A 202 7.42 -36.31 -5.52
N LYS A 203 6.55 -35.28 -5.58
CA LYS A 203 6.77 -34.02 -6.31
C LYS A 203 6.81 -34.18 -7.84
N ASP A 204 5.99 -35.09 -8.37
CA ASP A 204 5.89 -35.40 -9.79
C ASP A 204 4.44 -35.29 -10.27
N CYS A 205 4.24 -34.84 -11.51
CA CYS A 205 2.93 -34.73 -12.14
C CYS A 205 2.75 -35.68 -13.34
N THR A 206 3.74 -36.50 -13.72
CA THR A 206 3.70 -37.25 -14.99
C THR A 206 2.60 -38.30 -15.08
N THR A 207 2.20 -38.90 -13.95
CA THR A 207 1.24 -40.03 -13.95
C THR A 207 -0.20 -39.59 -14.19
N TYR A 208 -0.61 -38.46 -13.61
CA TYR A 208 -1.97 -37.93 -13.68
C TYR A 208 -1.96 -36.49 -14.19
N ALA A 209 -1.21 -36.26 -15.28
CA ALA A 209 -1.05 -34.94 -15.86
C ALA A 209 -2.38 -34.42 -16.45
N TYR A 210 -2.71 -33.17 -16.16
CA TYR A 210 -3.77 -32.44 -16.85
C TYR A 210 -3.29 -32.01 -18.24
N THR A 211 -2.15 -31.31 -18.29
CA THR A 211 -1.44 -30.92 -19.50
C THR A 211 -0.03 -31.50 -19.48
N ASP A 212 0.44 -31.97 -20.64
CA ASP A 212 1.80 -32.45 -20.87
C ASP A 212 2.21 -32.25 -22.35
N LYS A 213 3.41 -32.68 -22.73
CA LYS A 213 3.93 -32.56 -24.11
C LYS A 213 3.05 -33.23 -25.20
N THR A 214 2.12 -34.10 -24.82
CA THR A 214 1.24 -34.85 -25.74
C THR A 214 -0.17 -34.29 -25.79
N LYS A 215 -0.61 -33.55 -24.77
CA LYS A 215 -1.97 -33.00 -24.68
C LYS A 215 -2.00 -31.67 -23.92
N ILE A 216 -2.81 -30.72 -24.41
CA ILE A 216 -3.21 -29.54 -23.65
C ILE A 216 -4.56 -29.84 -23.02
N GLY A 217 -4.60 -29.89 -21.69
CA GLY A 217 -5.79 -30.09 -20.88
C GLY A 217 -6.63 -28.84 -20.75
N THR A 218 -7.77 -28.97 -20.08
CA THR A 218 -8.70 -27.87 -19.79
C THR A 218 -8.18 -26.92 -18.69
N ASP A 219 -7.06 -27.26 -18.06
CA ASP A 219 -6.37 -26.45 -17.05
C ASP A 219 -5.54 -25.32 -17.65
N VAL A 220 -5.47 -25.22 -18.98
CA VAL A 220 -4.79 -24.14 -19.70
C VAL A 220 -5.84 -23.26 -20.39
N VAL A 221 -5.97 -22.03 -19.93
CA VAL A 221 -6.74 -20.99 -20.63
C VAL A 221 -5.80 -20.21 -21.53
N LYS A 222 -6.09 -20.23 -22.84
CA LYS A 222 -5.26 -19.64 -23.89
C LYS A 222 -6.08 -18.70 -24.76
N LYS A 223 -5.43 -17.68 -25.33
CA LYS A 223 -6.06 -16.66 -26.17
C LYS A 223 -7.32 -16.05 -25.52
N ASP A 224 -7.26 -15.80 -24.22
CA ASP A 224 -8.41 -15.29 -23.48
C ASP A 224 -8.66 -13.81 -23.79
N SER A 225 -9.88 -13.49 -24.24
CA SER A 225 -10.31 -12.12 -24.48
C SER A 225 -10.44 -11.29 -23.20
N ASN A 226 -10.63 -11.95 -22.05
CA ASN A 226 -10.71 -11.31 -20.74
C ASN A 226 -9.33 -11.12 -20.09
N PHE A 227 -8.25 -11.49 -20.79
CA PHE A 227 -6.91 -11.33 -20.26
C PHE A 227 -6.60 -9.84 -20.02
N PRO A 228 -6.07 -9.47 -18.85
CA PRO A 228 -5.85 -8.07 -18.50
C PRO A 228 -4.89 -7.38 -19.49
N PRO A 229 -5.26 -6.21 -20.03
CA PRO A 229 -4.43 -5.51 -21.02
C PRO A 229 -3.11 -5.01 -20.43
N ASN A 230 -3.10 -4.66 -19.14
CA ASN A 230 -1.92 -4.26 -18.39
C ASN A 230 -1.74 -5.19 -17.18
N LEU A 231 -0.77 -6.11 -17.26
CA LEU A 231 -0.45 -7.04 -16.17
C LEU A 231 0.10 -6.35 -14.93
N LEU A 232 0.83 -5.24 -15.10
CA LEU A 232 1.35 -4.47 -13.98
C LEU A 232 0.20 -3.90 -13.15
N ALA A 233 -0.77 -3.27 -13.82
CA ALA A 233 -1.96 -2.73 -13.18
C ALA A 233 -2.85 -3.82 -12.57
N TYR A 234 -2.94 -4.97 -13.23
CA TYR A 234 -3.71 -6.11 -12.73
C TYR A 234 -3.12 -6.68 -11.43
N VAL A 235 -1.80 -6.93 -11.40
CA VAL A 235 -1.12 -7.51 -10.24
C VAL A 235 -1.01 -6.48 -9.12
N PHE A 236 -0.52 -5.27 -9.40
CA PHE A 236 -0.16 -4.26 -8.39
C PHE A 236 -1.13 -3.09 -8.31
N SER A 237 -2.41 -3.34 -8.06
CA SER A 237 -3.38 -2.31 -7.63
C SER A 237 -3.50 -1.08 -8.52
N GLY A 238 -3.49 -1.29 -9.84
CA GLY A 238 -3.72 -0.22 -10.81
C GLY A 238 -2.47 0.56 -11.22
N VAL A 239 -1.28 0.12 -10.79
CA VAL A 239 0.01 0.69 -11.21
C VAL A 239 0.19 0.57 -12.73
N GLN A 240 0.36 1.69 -13.42
CA GLN A 240 0.39 1.73 -14.89
C GLN A 240 1.78 1.48 -15.46
N ASN A 241 2.84 1.81 -14.73
CA ASN A 241 4.23 1.76 -15.19
C ASN A 241 5.21 1.52 -14.03
N MET A 242 6.48 1.24 -14.35
CA MET A 242 7.49 0.93 -13.33
C MET A 242 7.81 2.12 -12.41
N ALA A 243 7.72 3.35 -12.90
CA ALA A 243 7.96 4.54 -12.09
C ALA A 243 6.93 4.68 -10.96
N GLU A 244 5.65 4.42 -11.25
CA GLU A 244 4.59 4.33 -10.25
C GLU A 244 4.85 3.18 -9.27
N LEU A 245 5.25 2.00 -9.74
CA LEU A 245 5.57 0.86 -8.86
C LEU A 245 6.71 1.19 -7.88
N ILE A 246 7.75 1.86 -8.38
CA ILE A 246 8.89 2.33 -7.59
C ILE A 246 8.42 3.35 -6.54
N ASN A 247 7.56 4.30 -6.91
CA ASN A 247 7.02 5.28 -5.99
C ASN A 247 6.19 4.62 -4.88
N ASP A 248 5.31 3.70 -5.24
CA ASP A 248 4.52 2.91 -4.29
C ASP A 248 5.42 2.14 -3.32
N THR A 249 6.52 1.57 -3.82
CA THR A 249 7.49 0.84 -3.00
C THR A 249 8.22 1.77 -2.03
N LYS A 250 8.51 3.02 -2.43
CA LYS A 250 9.08 4.04 -1.52
C LYS A 250 8.09 4.41 -0.42
N ILE A 251 6.82 4.57 -0.75
CA ILE A 251 5.75 4.89 0.22
C ILE A 251 5.54 3.73 1.19
N MET A 252 5.58 2.49 0.69
CA MET A 252 5.39 1.27 1.48
C MET A 252 6.58 0.99 2.41
N TYR A 253 7.78 1.45 2.07
CA TYR A 253 9.01 1.17 2.81
C TYR A 253 9.86 2.43 3.01
N PRO A 254 9.35 3.47 3.70
CA PRO A 254 10.03 4.78 3.76
C PRO A 254 11.43 4.73 4.37
N GLY A 255 11.69 3.78 5.29
CA GLY A 255 13.00 3.54 5.89
C GLY A 255 13.86 2.46 5.23
N ASP A 256 13.30 1.69 4.29
CA ASP A 256 13.92 0.44 3.78
C ASP A 256 13.90 0.33 2.24
N TYR A 257 13.30 1.29 1.52
CA TYR A 257 13.13 1.22 0.06
C TYR A 257 14.45 1.06 -0.71
N LYS A 258 15.57 1.59 -0.19
CA LYS A 258 16.91 1.42 -0.79
C LYS A 258 17.39 -0.03 -0.76
N ASN A 259 16.92 -0.83 0.19
CA ASN A 259 17.24 -2.25 0.28
C ASN A 259 16.34 -3.11 -0.62
N ARG A 260 15.36 -2.49 -1.27
CA ARG A 260 14.28 -3.16 -2.03
C ARG A 260 14.24 -2.78 -3.49
N ILE A 261 14.82 -1.66 -3.88
CA ILE A 261 14.76 -1.14 -5.25
C ILE A 261 16.17 -1.01 -5.81
N GLY A 262 16.49 -1.90 -6.75
CA GLY A 262 17.77 -1.94 -7.45
C GLY A 262 17.58 -1.55 -8.91
N ASP A 263 17.57 -0.25 -9.22
CA ASP A 263 17.39 0.29 -10.58
C ASP A 263 18.65 0.98 -11.13
N GLY A 264 19.75 0.97 -10.37
CA GLY A 264 20.99 1.69 -10.65
C GLY A 264 20.98 3.18 -10.24
N VAL A 265 19.82 3.72 -9.83
CA VAL A 265 19.67 5.11 -9.36
C VAL A 265 19.49 5.14 -7.85
N ILE A 266 18.61 4.30 -7.32
CA ILE A 266 18.30 4.17 -5.89
C ILE A 266 19.34 3.29 -5.20
N SER A 267 19.65 2.15 -5.81
CA SER A 267 20.68 1.19 -5.38
C SER A 267 21.04 0.26 -6.54
N ASP A 268 22.18 -0.41 -6.42
CA ASP A 268 22.61 -1.40 -7.40
C ASP A 268 21.74 -2.67 -7.32
N SER A 269 21.37 -3.20 -8.49
CA SER A 269 20.53 -4.39 -8.63
C SER A 269 21.10 -5.62 -7.92
N GLU A 270 22.41 -5.84 -8.05
CA GLU A 270 23.11 -6.94 -7.37
C GLU A 270 23.06 -6.79 -5.85
N THR A 271 23.19 -5.55 -5.33
CA THR A 271 23.09 -5.28 -3.90
C THR A 271 21.70 -5.64 -3.37
N VAL A 272 20.64 -5.27 -4.08
CA VAL A 272 19.26 -5.58 -3.68
C VAL A 272 18.98 -7.08 -3.78
N CYS A 273 19.43 -7.74 -4.85
CA CYS A 273 19.36 -9.20 -5.00
C CYS A 273 20.06 -9.91 -3.83
N ASN A 274 21.27 -9.48 -3.45
CA ASN A 274 22.00 -10.04 -2.32
C ASN A 274 21.34 -9.77 -0.96
N LYS A 275 20.68 -8.61 -0.79
CA LYS A 275 19.90 -8.32 0.42
C LYS A 275 18.67 -9.21 0.55
N LEU A 276 17.97 -9.46 -0.56
CA LEU A 276 16.88 -10.44 -0.62
C LEU A 276 17.37 -11.83 -0.19
N ILE A 277 18.48 -12.29 -0.75
CA ILE A 277 19.08 -13.59 -0.41
C ILE A 277 19.47 -13.65 1.06
N SER A 278 20.08 -12.58 1.59
CA SER A 278 20.51 -12.50 2.99
C SER A 278 19.34 -12.48 3.98
N ALA A 279 18.19 -11.93 3.58
CA ALA A 279 16.97 -11.96 4.39
C ALA A 279 16.36 -13.38 4.47
N ALA A 280 16.67 -14.26 3.50
CA ALA A 280 16.28 -15.67 3.48
C ALA A 280 14.79 -15.86 3.81
N GLN A 281 14.45 -16.73 4.78
CA GLN A 281 13.07 -17.03 5.19
C GLN A 281 12.30 -15.84 5.78
N ASN A 282 13.01 -14.78 6.21
CA ASN A 282 12.42 -13.56 6.75
C ASN A 282 12.18 -12.50 5.67
N ALA A 283 12.64 -12.74 4.42
CA ALA A 283 12.35 -11.85 3.32
C ALA A 283 10.83 -11.73 3.14
N SER A 284 10.31 -10.51 3.13
CA SER A 284 8.88 -10.24 2.97
C SER A 284 8.65 -9.00 2.13
N GLY A 285 7.47 -8.93 1.51
CA GLY A 285 7.04 -7.75 0.80
C GLY A 285 7.75 -7.56 -0.55
N ARG A 286 7.76 -6.33 -1.06
CA ARG A 286 8.19 -6.06 -2.44
C ARG A 286 9.68 -5.82 -2.58
N TYR A 287 10.25 -6.40 -3.63
CA TYR A 287 11.61 -6.20 -4.14
C TYR A 287 11.53 -5.97 -5.65
N ILE A 288 12.15 -4.90 -6.15
CA ILE A 288 12.22 -4.53 -7.57
C ILE A 288 13.70 -4.51 -7.96
N ILE A 289 14.05 -5.32 -8.97
CA ILE A 289 15.43 -5.47 -9.43
C ILE A 289 15.44 -5.28 -10.93
N LYS A 290 16.10 -4.21 -11.40
CA LYS A 290 16.33 -3.96 -12.83
C LYS A 290 17.55 -4.75 -13.30
N GLY A 291 17.44 -5.45 -14.42
CA GLY A 291 18.46 -6.37 -14.88
C GLY A 291 18.37 -7.72 -14.16
N GLY A 292 19.46 -8.48 -14.19
CA GLY A 292 19.45 -9.86 -13.70
C GLY A 292 19.55 -9.99 -12.18
N CYS A 293 18.97 -11.07 -11.63
CA CYS A 293 19.16 -11.49 -10.24
C CYS A 293 19.54 -12.97 -10.18
N ASP A 294 20.66 -13.28 -9.54
CA ASP A 294 21.16 -14.64 -9.39
C ASP A 294 20.82 -15.20 -8.00
N LEU A 295 19.76 -15.99 -7.94
CA LEU A 295 19.31 -16.68 -6.73
C LEU A 295 20.02 -18.03 -6.54
N LYS A 296 21.09 -18.35 -7.28
CA LYS A 296 21.83 -19.61 -7.11
C LYS A 296 22.51 -19.78 -5.76
N GLN A 297 22.60 -18.75 -4.93
CA GLN A 297 23.07 -18.89 -3.54
C GLN A 297 21.92 -18.83 -2.54
N ALA A 298 20.68 -18.69 -3.01
CA ALA A 298 19.52 -18.72 -2.17
C ALA A 298 19.20 -20.15 -1.77
N GLY A 299 19.03 -20.37 -0.46
CA GLY A 299 18.27 -21.49 0.08
C GLY A 299 16.79 -21.16 -0.01
N VAL A 300 16.19 -20.78 1.10
CA VAL A 300 14.76 -20.40 1.14
C VAL A 300 14.63 -18.87 1.15
N ILE A 301 13.78 -18.32 0.27
CA ILE A 301 13.41 -16.91 0.18
C ILE A 301 11.95 -16.77 0.58
N GLY A 302 11.71 -16.04 1.66
CA GLY A 302 10.39 -15.87 2.25
C GLY A 302 9.88 -17.14 2.92
N SER A 303 8.64 -17.08 3.36
CA SER A 303 7.91 -18.19 3.97
C SER A 303 6.41 -18.01 3.79
N LEU A 304 5.63 -18.99 4.22
CA LEU A 304 4.16 -18.88 4.22
C LEU A 304 3.66 -17.60 4.92
N SER A 305 4.27 -17.22 6.04
CA SER A 305 3.92 -16.02 6.82
C SER A 305 4.71 -14.78 6.44
N HIS A 306 5.63 -14.87 5.46
CA HIS A 306 6.45 -13.78 4.95
C HIS A 306 6.68 -13.98 3.44
N PRO A 307 5.65 -13.89 2.59
CA PRO A 307 5.83 -14.08 1.17
C PRO A 307 6.44 -12.83 0.54
N VAL A 308 7.19 -13.05 -0.55
CA VAL A 308 7.86 -11.99 -1.30
C VAL A 308 7.09 -11.63 -2.58
N GLN A 309 7.17 -10.36 -2.97
CA GLN A 309 6.79 -9.88 -4.30
C GLN A 309 8.06 -9.49 -5.03
N LEU A 310 8.59 -10.40 -5.82
CA LEU A 310 9.83 -10.21 -6.56
C LEU A 310 9.53 -9.73 -7.98
N VAL A 311 9.92 -8.51 -8.31
CA VAL A 311 9.81 -7.95 -9.65
C VAL A 311 11.19 -7.92 -10.28
N ILE A 312 11.38 -8.72 -11.32
CA ILE A 312 12.57 -8.70 -12.16
C ILE A 312 12.22 -7.86 -13.39
N TRP A 313 12.85 -6.69 -13.50
CA TRP A 313 12.58 -5.71 -14.54
C TRP A 313 13.70 -5.76 -15.59
N ASP A 314 13.40 -6.12 -16.84
CA ASP A 314 14.34 -6.14 -17.96
C ASP A 314 15.59 -7.01 -17.68
N GLY A 315 15.41 -8.25 -17.23
CA GLY A 315 16.56 -9.12 -16.94
C GLY A 315 16.30 -10.60 -16.70
N ASP A 316 17.41 -11.34 -16.64
CA ASP A 316 17.42 -12.79 -16.39
C ASP A 316 17.27 -13.12 -14.90
N LEU A 317 16.56 -14.21 -14.60
CA LEU A 317 16.47 -14.77 -13.25
C LEU A 317 17.17 -16.13 -13.23
N SER A 318 18.06 -16.37 -12.25
CA SER A 318 18.75 -17.67 -12.17
C SER A 318 18.55 -18.36 -10.83
N PHE A 319 18.40 -19.69 -10.85
CA PHE A 319 18.15 -20.52 -9.68
C PHE A 319 19.16 -21.69 -9.55
N ASN A 320 19.30 -22.23 -8.33
CA ASN A 320 19.98 -23.51 -8.08
C ASN A 320 19.00 -24.59 -7.55
N SER A 321 19.52 -25.79 -7.23
CA SER A 321 18.71 -26.94 -6.82
C SER A 321 18.01 -26.78 -5.46
N ASN A 322 18.51 -25.88 -4.62
CA ASN A 322 18.07 -25.69 -3.23
C ASN A 322 17.22 -24.43 -3.06
N THR A 323 16.96 -23.69 -4.14
CA THR A 323 16.20 -22.45 -4.06
C THR A 323 14.70 -22.74 -3.92
N GLU A 324 14.13 -22.34 -2.79
CA GLU A 324 12.69 -22.29 -2.57
C GLU A 324 12.25 -20.83 -2.42
N VAL A 325 11.26 -20.39 -3.21
CA VAL A 325 10.70 -19.04 -3.11
C VAL A 325 9.24 -19.14 -2.71
N TRP A 326 8.85 -18.41 -1.67
CA TRP A 326 7.48 -18.31 -1.21
C TRP A 326 6.92 -16.94 -1.61
N GLY A 327 6.05 -16.88 -2.62
CA GLY A 327 5.44 -15.61 -3.02
C GLY A 327 5.10 -15.48 -4.51
N LEU A 328 5.17 -14.25 -5.01
CA LEU A 328 4.92 -13.89 -6.40
C LEU A 328 6.22 -13.44 -7.06
N ILE A 329 6.50 -14.00 -8.23
CA ILE A 329 7.56 -13.54 -9.13
C ILE A 329 6.90 -12.90 -10.33
N PHE A 330 7.22 -11.63 -10.58
CA PHE A 330 6.83 -10.91 -11.78
C PHE A 330 8.06 -10.65 -12.65
N ALA A 331 8.19 -11.43 -13.71
CA ALA A 331 9.09 -11.17 -14.81
C ALA A 331 8.50 -10.07 -15.70
N TYR A 332 9.00 -8.84 -15.56
CA TYR A 332 8.49 -7.67 -16.26
C TYR A 332 9.50 -7.13 -17.26
N SER A 333 9.04 -6.71 -18.43
CA SER A 333 9.82 -5.90 -19.36
C SER A 333 9.04 -4.71 -19.90
N GLU A 334 9.71 -3.58 -20.11
CA GLU A 334 9.12 -2.44 -20.82
C GLU A 334 8.96 -2.73 -22.33
N ASP A 335 9.81 -3.61 -22.87
CA ASP A 335 9.71 -4.13 -24.22
C ASP A 335 9.14 -5.56 -24.19
N ALA A 336 7.85 -5.71 -24.49
CA ALA A 336 7.20 -7.02 -24.52
C ALA A 336 7.75 -7.98 -25.60
N THR A 337 8.60 -7.49 -26.52
CA THR A 337 9.31 -8.31 -27.51
C THR A 337 10.67 -8.80 -27.01
N ALA A 338 11.16 -8.24 -25.90
CA ALA A 338 12.39 -8.70 -25.26
C ALA A 338 12.27 -10.16 -24.83
N THR A 339 13.41 -10.86 -24.87
CA THR A 339 13.53 -12.23 -24.40
C THR A 339 14.52 -12.25 -23.26
N TYR A 340 14.04 -12.65 -22.09
CA TYR A 340 14.88 -12.95 -20.93
C TYR A 340 14.63 -14.37 -20.46
N SER A 341 15.66 -14.98 -19.89
CA SER A 341 15.64 -16.37 -19.46
C SER A 341 15.45 -16.50 -17.96
N VAL A 342 14.67 -17.50 -17.57
CA VAL A 342 14.72 -18.10 -16.25
C VAL A 342 15.69 -19.29 -16.34
N LYS A 343 16.89 -19.11 -15.81
CA LYS A 343 17.99 -20.10 -15.86
C LYS A 343 17.89 -21.05 -14.68
N LEU A 344 17.82 -22.34 -14.99
CA LEU A 344 17.55 -23.41 -14.03
C LEU A 344 18.75 -24.35 -13.90
N VAL A 345 19.18 -24.56 -12.66
CA VAL A 345 20.10 -25.64 -12.29
C VAL A 345 19.44 -26.44 -11.17
N GLY A 346 19.15 -27.73 -11.39
CA GLY A 346 18.46 -28.58 -10.40
C GLY A 346 16.95 -28.35 -10.35
N THR A 347 16.32 -28.49 -9.18
CA THR A 347 14.85 -28.48 -9.04
C THR A 347 14.32 -27.39 -8.11
N PRO A 348 14.50 -26.10 -8.44
CA PRO A 348 13.96 -25.00 -7.63
C PRO A 348 12.44 -25.06 -7.54
N VAL A 349 11.90 -24.54 -6.44
CA VAL A 349 10.46 -24.54 -6.16
C VAL A 349 9.97 -23.12 -5.89
N LEU A 350 8.95 -22.69 -6.63
CA LEU A 350 8.16 -21.50 -6.34
C LEU A 350 6.84 -21.93 -5.71
N HIS A 351 6.65 -21.64 -4.43
CA HIS A 351 5.38 -21.74 -3.75
C HIS A 351 4.61 -20.43 -3.97
N GLY A 352 3.72 -20.41 -4.97
CA GLY A 352 2.91 -19.23 -5.30
C GLY A 352 2.69 -19.05 -6.79
N ILE A 353 2.98 -17.85 -7.32
CA ILE A 353 2.55 -17.41 -8.65
C ILE A 353 3.72 -16.82 -9.43
N PHE A 354 3.83 -17.19 -10.71
CA PHE A 354 4.72 -16.61 -11.70
C PHE A 354 3.91 -15.82 -12.73
N VAL A 355 4.25 -14.55 -12.91
CA VAL A 355 3.62 -13.65 -13.87
C VAL A 355 4.67 -13.12 -14.84
N SER A 356 4.36 -13.10 -16.13
CA SER A 356 5.23 -12.51 -17.13
C SER A 356 4.48 -11.71 -18.19
N ASN A 357 5.02 -10.57 -18.60
CA ASN A 357 4.46 -9.76 -19.69
C ASN A 357 5.22 -9.89 -21.03
N TYR A 358 6.28 -10.70 -21.08
CA TYR A 358 7.09 -10.98 -22.28
C TYR A 358 7.30 -12.50 -22.44
N GLN A 359 7.92 -12.91 -23.54
CA GLN A 359 8.26 -14.32 -23.75
C GLN A 359 9.38 -14.78 -22.80
N THR A 360 9.03 -15.49 -21.74
CA THR A 360 10.01 -16.07 -20.82
C THR A 360 10.50 -17.42 -21.31
N GLN A 361 11.80 -17.66 -21.30
CA GLN A 361 12.36 -18.99 -21.61
C GLN A 361 12.87 -19.68 -20.34
N PHE A 362 12.35 -20.87 -20.04
CA PHE A 362 12.83 -21.70 -18.95
C PHE A 362 13.96 -22.61 -19.46
N ASN A 363 15.20 -22.15 -19.28
CA ASN A 363 16.38 -22.76 -19.87
C ASN A 363 17.28 -23.37 -18.79
N GLY A 364 17.84 -24.56 -19.02
CA GLY A 364 18.89 -25.13 -18.17
C GLY A 364 18.74 -26.61 -17.83
N ALA A 365 19.66 -27.11 -17.02
CA ALA A 365 19.71 -28.50 -16.59
C ALA A 365 18.98 -28.65 -15.25
N GLY A 366 17.66 -28.84 -15.31
CA GLY A 366 16.80 -28.83 -14.12
C GLY A 366 15.32 -28.78 -14.44
N ASN A 367 14.45 -28.90 -13.43
CA ASN A 367 13.00 -28.77 -13.54
C ASN A 367 12.48 -27.73 -12.55
N PHE A 368 11.84 -26.66 -13.04
CA PHE A 368 11.25 -25.65 -12.16
C PHE A 368 9.88 -26.11 -11.69
N ASN A 369 9.64 -26.13 -10.38
CA ASN A 369 8.36 -26.51 -9.83
C ASN A 369 7.61 -25.26 -9.39
N ILE A 370 6.47 -24.94 -10.01
CA ILE A 370 5.58 -23.87 -9.56
C ILE A 370 4.40 -24.54 -8.86
N VAL A 371 4.34 -24.40 -7.55
CA VAL A 371 3.32 -24.99 -6.70
C VAL A 371 2.36 -23.90 -6.25
N TYR A 372 1.14 -23.90 -6.77
CA TYR A 372 0.12 -22.96 -6.30
C TYR A 372 -0.20 -23.21 -4.82
N ASP A 373 -0.03 -22.18 -4.00
CA ASP A 373 -0.39 -22.20 -2.58
C ASP A 373 -1.38 -21.05 -2.28
N PRO A 374 -2.66 -21.35 -2.00
CA PRO A 374 -3.67 -20.31 -1.75
C PRO A 374 -3.40 -19.53 -0.45
N ALA A 375 -2.71 -20.13 0.52
CA ALA A 375 -2.39 -19.47 1.79
C ALA A 375 -1.24 -18.47 1.59
N VAL A 376 -0.25 -18.77 0.75
CA VAL A 376 0.78 -17.79 0.33
C VAL A 376 0.14 -16.58 -0.33
N VAL A 377 -0.76 -16.82 -1.29
CA VAL A 377 -1.47 -15.77 -2.02
C VAL A 377 -2.30 -14.90 -1.08
N THR A 378 -3.00 -15.52 -0.13
CA THR A 378 -3.78 -14.80 0.90
C THR A 378 -2.88 -13.98 1.81
N ASN A 379 -1.78 -14.55 2.29
CA ASN A 379 -0.85 -13.86 3.20
C ASN A 379 -0.12 -12.70 2.52
N MET A 380 0.12 -12.79 1.21
CA MET A 380 0.74 -11.70 0.44
C MET A 380 -0.13 -10.44 0.38
N ASN A 381 -1.45 -10.59 0.39
CA ASN A 381 -2.40 -9.47 0.53
C ASN A 381 -2.33 -8.82 1.93
N ASN A 382 -2.00 -9.61 2.96
CA ASN A 382 -2.03 -9.18 4.37
C ASN A 382 -0.69 -8.61 4.86
N LEU A 383 0.44 -9.07 4.31
CA LEU A 383 1.79 -8.73 4.81
C LEU A 383 2.42 -7.54 4.12
N SER A 384 1.88 -7.15 2.97
CA SER A 384 2.33 -5.94 2.33
C SER A 384 1.71 -4.77 3.06
N GLN A 385 2.54 -3.87 3.61
CA GLN A 385 2.03 -2.63 4.19
C GLN A 385 1.14 -1.98 3.13
N PRO A 386 -0.18 -1.85 3.38
CA PRO A 386 -1.04 -1.25 2.38
C PRO A 386 -0.59 0.19 2.18
N ILE A 387 -0.75 0.70 0.96
CA ILE A 387 -0.55 2.12 0.74
C ILE A 387 -1.67 2.82 1.50
N THR A 388 -1.30 3.49 2.58
CA THR A 388 -2.21 4.32 3.36
C THR A 388 -2.31 5.67 2.65
N ALA A 389 -3.50 5.97 2.13
CA ALA A 389 -3.80 7.26 1.50
C ALA A 389 -4.93 7.97 2.23
N ILE A 390 -4.95 9.30 2.13
CA ILE A 390 -6.09 10.11 2.58
C ILE A 390 -7.22 9.97 1.56
N VAL A 391 -8.44 9.76 2.02
CA VAL A 391 -9.63 9.79 1.16
C VAL A 391 -9.93 11.26 0.82
N PRO A 392 -9.84 11.67 -0.46
CA PRO A 392 -10.09 13.06 -0.84
C PRO A 392 -11.49 13.51 -0.43
N GLY A 393 -11.61 14.70 0.14
CA GLY A 393 -12.88 15.26 0.60
C GLY A 393 -13.44 14.65 1.89
N SER A 394 -12.72 13.72 2.54
CA SER A 394 -13.11 13.18 3.84
C SER A 394 -12.80 14.12 5.02
N TRP A 395 -12.01 15.17 4.78
CA TRP A 395 -11.68 16.17 5.77
C TRP A 395 -12.94 16.97 6.18
N HIS A 396 -13.21 17.03 7.48
CA HIS A 396 -14.27 17.84 8.07
C HIS A 396 -13.81 18.45 9.39
N ASP A 397 -14.12 19.73 9.60
CA ASP A 397 -14.08 20.39 10.89
C ASP A 397 -15.47 20.48 11.52
N TRP A 398 -15.52 20.36 12.85
CA TRP A 398 -16.75 20.43 13.66
C TRP A 398 -16.62 21.48 14.75
#